data_AF-A0A0R1NVC7-F1
#
_entry.id   AF-A0A0R1NVC7-F1
#
_cell.length_a   1.000
_cell.length_b   1.000
_cell.length_c   1.000
_cell.angle_alpha   90.00
_cell.angle_beta   90.00
_cell.angle_gamma   90.00
#
_symmetry.space_group_name_H-M   'P 1'
#
loop_
_entity.id
_entity.type
_entity.pdbx_description
1 polymer ?
#
loop_
_entity_poly.entity_id
_entity_poly.type
_entity_poly.pdbx_seq_one_letter_code
_entity_poly.pdbx_strand_id
1 'polypeptide(L)'
;MARIEARIDSDVKNKAKTVLEAHGLTISDFIRMTLTTVANEGLPKYYSIPNRELIDSLQEVIHDLAGKKELPGADNLDELEKLLNSQNNGSESRG
;
A
#
# COMPACT_ATOMS: atom_id res chain seq x y z
N MET A 1 -4.40 -7.04 29.15
CA MET A 1 -4.28 -7.66 27.81
C MET A 1 -5.15 -6.87 26.84
N ALA A 2 -4.69 -6.67 25.60
CA ALA A 2 -5.52 -6.10 24.53
C ALA A 2 -6.27 -7.22 23.79
N ARG A 3 -7.44 -6.89 23.21
CA ARG A 3 -8.28 -7.83 22.47
C ARG A 3 -8.47 -7.36 21.03
N ILE A 4 -8.54 -8.31 20.10
CA ILE A 4 -8.79 -8.06 18.68
C ILE A 4 -10.13 -8.68 18.33
N GLU A 5 -11.00 -7.90 17.70
CA GLU A 5 -12.26 -8.35 17.11
C GLU A 5 -12.31 -7.90 15.65
N ALA A 6 -12.64 -8.82 14.75
CA ALA A 6 -12.80 -8.53 13.34
C ALA A 6 -14.06 -9.22 12.81
N ARG A 7 -14.85 -8.50 12.01
CA ARG A 7 -15.97 -9.08 11.28
C ARG A 7 -15.42 -9.81 10.06
N ILE A 8 -15.86 -11.05 9.86
CA ILE A 8 -15.48 -11.89 8.73
C ILE A 8 -16.65 -12.83 8.41
N ASP A 9 -16.78 -13.17 7.13
CA ASP A 9 -17.70 -14.20 6.69
C ASP A 9 -17.40 -15.55 7.39
N SER A 10 -18.46 -16.27 7.77
CA SER A 10 -18.32 -17.51 8.54
C SER A 10 -17.63 -18.62 7.74
N ASP A 11 -17.88 -18.71 6.44
CA ASP A 11 -17.30 -19.75 5.59
C ASP A 11 -15.82 -19.46 5.35
N VAL A 12 -15.46 -18.19 5.17
CA VAL A 12 -14.05 -17.77 5.08
C VAL A 12 -13.31 -18.12 6.37
N LYS A 13 -13.91 -17.81 7.54
CA LYS A 13 -13.32 -18.15 8.85
C LYS A 13 -13.10 -19.66 8.99
N ASN A 14 -14.08 -20.47 8.63
CA ASN A 14 -14.00 -21.93 8.75
C ASN A 14 -12.94 -22.51 7.82
N LYS A 15 -12.87 -22.06 6.56
CA LYS A 15 -11.84 -22.48 5.60
C LYS A 15 -10.44 -22.13 6.11
N ALA A 16 -10.24 -20.90 6.57
CA ALA A 16 -8.96 -20.45 7.13
C ALA A 16 -8.56 -21.28 8.36
N LYS A 17 -9.52 -21.57 9.25
CA LYS A 17 -9.30 -22.42 10.42
C LYS A 17 -8.76 -23.80 10.00
N THR A 18 -9.42 -24.48 9.07
CA THR A 18 -9.00 -25.82 8.60
C THR A 18 -7.58 -25.81 8.02
N VAL A 19 -7.24 -24.80 7.21
CA VAL A 19 -5.90 -24.69 6.63
C VAL A 19 -4.84 -24.44 7.71
N LEU A 20 -5.10 -23.55 8.66
CA LEU A 20 -4.15 -23.23 9.74
C LEU A 20 -3.97 -24.41 10.69
N GLU A 21 -5.04 -25.12 11.04
CA GLU A 21 -4.98 -26.31 11.92
C GLU A 21 -4.16 -27.43 11.28
N ALA A 22 -4.23 -27.61 9.96
CA ALA A 22 -3.38 -28.55 9.23
C ALA A 22 -1.87 -28.22 9.33
N HIS A 23 -1.54 -26.96 9.67
CA HIS A 23 -0.17 -26.48 9.92
C HIS A 23 0.13 -26.27 11.41
N GLY A 24 -0.74 -26.73 12.32
CA GLY A 24 -0.55 -26.61 13.77
C GLY A 24 -0.74 -25.19 14.32
N LEU A 25 -1.43 -24.31 13.60
CA LEU A 25 -1.67 -22.92 13.99
C LEU A 25 -3.15 -22.68 14.29
N THR A 26 -3.42 -21.85 15.29
CA THR A 26 -4.75 -21.27 15.47
C THR A 26 -4.88 -19.95 14.70
N ILE A 27 -6.11 -19.49 14.45
CA ILE A 27 -6.36 -18.14 13.92
C ILE A 27 -5.69 -17.07 14.79
N SER A 28 -5.74 -17.24 16.10
CA SER A 28 -5.16 -16.28 17.05
C SER A 28 -3.62 -16.22 16.94
N ASP A 29 -2.95 -17.36 16.70
CA ASP A 29 -1.50 -17.39 16.46
C ASP A 29 -1.17 -16.64 15.17
N PHE A 30 -1.88 -16.94 14.09
CA PHE A 30 -1.67 -16.31 12.80
C PHE A 30 -1.88 -14.79 12.84
N ILE A 31 -2.94 -14.31 13.50
CA ILE A 31 -3.21 -12.88 13.65
C ILE A 31 -2.13 -12.20 14.48
N ARG A 32 -1.68 -12.81 15.58
CA ARG A 32 -0.57 -12.27 16.39
C ARG A 32 0.71 -12.16 15.56
N MET A 33 1.11 -13.23 14.88
CA MET A 33 2.30 -13.23 14.03
C MET A 33 2.23 -12.14 12.97
N THR A 34 1.10 -12.04 12.27
CA THR A 34 0.90 -11.05 11.20
C THR A 34 1.02 -9.62 11.74
N LEU A 35 0.36 -9.31 12.85
CA LEU A 35 0.42 -7.97 13.45
C LEU A 35 1.80 -7.65 14.03
N THR A 36 2.49 -8.65 14.58
CA THR A 36 3.88 -8.49 15.02
C THR A 36 4.80 -8.20 13.83
N THR A 37 4.65 -8.90 12.71
CA THR A 37 5.41 -8.58 11.48
C THR A 37 5.09 -7.18 11.00
N VAL A 38 3.83 -6.78 10.93
CA VAL A 38 3.45 -5.41 10.51
C VAL A 38 4.06 -4.35 11.43
N ALA A 39 4.08 -4.58 12.74
CA ALA A 39 4.61 -3.63 13.71
C ALA A 39 6.14 -3.46 13.64
N ASN A 40 6.88 -4.52 13.28
CA ASN A 40 8.36 -4.51 13.31
C ASN A 40 9.00 -4.37 11.93
N GLU A 41 8.35 -4.91 10.89
CA GLU A 41 8.88 -5.02 9.53
C GLU A 41 8.04 -4.26 8.49
N GLY A 42 6.86 -3.77 8.88
CA GLY A 42 5.91 -3.14 7.98
C GLY A 42 5.00 -4.14 7.25
N LEU A 43 4.15 -3.63 6.36
CA LEU A 43 3.18 -4.47 5.63
C LEU A 43 3.92 -5.41 4.66
N PRO A 44 3.65 -6.74 4.71
CA PRO A 44 4.28 -7.66 3.77
C PRO A 44 4.01 -7.27 2.31
N LYS A 45 5.03 -7.36 1.46
CA LYS A 45 4.97 -6.87 0.06
C LYS A 45 3.84 -7.48 -0.78
N TYR A 46 3.40 -8.70 -0.46
CA TYR A 46 2.30 -9.36 -1.17
C TYR A 46 0.91 -8.78 -0.83
N TYR A 47 0.80 -7.96 0.23
CA TYR A 47 -0.41 -7.18 0.52
C TYR A 47 -0.42 -5.81 -0.17
N SER A 48 0.66 -5.42 -0.86
CA SER A 48 0.75 -4.15 -1.56
C SER A 48 -0.11 -4.17 -2.84
N ILE A 49 -1.40 -3.91 -2.69
CA ILE A 49 -2.24 -3.44 -3.79
C ILE A 49 -2.01 -1.92 -3.85
N PRO A 50 -1.48 -1.38 -4.96
CA PRO A 50 -1.34 0.05 -5.14
C PRO A 50 -2.68 0.75 -4.88
N ASN A 51 -2.66 1.82 -4.08
CA ASN A 51 -3.85 2.66 -3.94
C ASN A 51 -4.14 3.36 -5.29
N ARG A 52 -5.34 3.92 -5.43
CA ARG A 52 -5.76 4.54 -6.69
C ARG A 52 -4.84 5.68 -7.13
N GLU A 53 -4.38 6.50 -6.20
CA GLU A 53 -3.44 7.59 -6.47
C GLU A 53 -2.13 7.08 -7.10
N LEU A 54 -1.55 6.01 -6.53
CA LEU A 54 -0.35 5.40 -7.09
C LEU A 54 -0.61 4.77 -8.47
N ILE A 55 -1.77 4.16 -8.67
CA ILE A 55 -2.17 3.63 -9.98
C ILE A 55 -2.26 4.77 -11.00
N ASP A 56 -2.90 5.87 -10.64
CA ASP A 56 -3.08 7.04 -11.51
C ASP A 56 -1.72 7.64 -11.86
N SER A 57 -0.83 7.84 -10.88
CA SER A 57 0.56 8.30 -11.12
C SER A 57 1.35 7.36 -12.05
N LEU A 58 1.19 6.04 -11.91
CA LEU A 58 1.80 5.08 -12.83
C LEU A 58 1.22 5.19 -14.25
N GLN A 59 -0.08 5.45 -14.39
CA GLN A 59 -0.71 5.68 -15.69
C GLN A 59 -0.20 6.96 -16.36
N GLU A 60 0.09 8.02 -15.60
CA GLU A 60 0.68 9.24 -16.16
C GLU A 60 2.04 8.97 -16.78
N VAL A 61 2.90 8.20 -16.10
CA VAL A 61 4.20 7.79 -16.66
C VAL A 61 4.03 6.92 -17.91
N ILE A 62 3.06 6.01 -17.94
CA ILE A 62 2.78 5.20 -19.13
C ILE A 62 2.33 6.08 -20.31
N HIS A 63 1.51 7.11 -20.05
CA HIS A 63 1.06 8.03 -21.09
C HIS A 63 2.20 8.89 -21.65
N ASP A 64 3.14 9.31 -20.79
CA ASP A 64 4.36 10.01 -21.19
C ASP A 64 5.23 9.15 -22.12
N LEU A 65 5.53 7.92 -21.70
CA LEU A 65 6.29 6.97 -22.51
C LEU A 65 5.59 6.63 -23.85
N ALA A 66 4.26 6.68 -23.89
CA ALA A 66 3.47 6.48 -25.11
C ALA A 66 3.33 7.75 -25.97
N GLY A 67 3.92 8.88 -25.58
CA GLY A 67 3.82 10.17 -26.28
C GLY A 67 2.43 10.80 -26.23
N LYS A 68 1.57 10.37 -25.29
CA LYS A 68 0.19 10.87 -25.16
C LYS A 68 0.06 12.08 -24.25
N LYS A 69 0.93 12.18 -23.24
CA LYS A 69 0.94 13.29 -22.26
C LYS A 69 2.36 13.45 -21.74
N GLU A 70 3.05 14.50 -22.17
CA GLU A 70 4.42 14.77 -21.76
C GLU A 70 4.47 15.19 -20.27
N LEU A 71 5.29 14.51 -19.49
CA LEU A 71 5.54 14.87 -18.09
C LEU A 71 6.70 15.86 -17.99
N PRO A 72 6.69 16.78 -17.00
CA PRO A 72 7.81 17.69 -16.78
C PRO A 72 9.11 16.90 -16.49
N GLY A 73 10.14 17.16 -17.29
CA GLY A 73 11.49 16.64 -17.10
C GLY A 73 12.47 17.72 -16.65
N ALA A 74 13.65 17.29 -16.19
CA ALA A 74 14.77 18.17 -15.87
C ALA A 74 16.07 17.57 -16.39
N ASP A 75 16.93 18.40 -16.96
CA ASP A 75 18.21 17.95 -17.53
C ASP A 75 19.36 17.95 -16.52
N ASN A 76 19.16 18.58 -15.35
CA ASN A 76 20.15 18.72 -14.29
C ASN A 76 19.50 18.83 -12.90
N LEU A 77 20.31 18.66 -11.85
CA LEU A 77 19.86 18.68 -10.46
C LEU A 77 19.20 20.01 -10.07
N ASP A 78 19.78 21.14 -10.48
CA ASP A 78 19.25 22.47 -10.13
C ASP A 78 17.84 22.71 -10.71
N GLU A 79 17.59 22.21 -11.93
CA GLU A 79 16.28 22.26 -12.55
C GLU A 79 15.28 21.32 -11.87
N LEU A 80 15.71 20.10 -11.52
CA LEU A 80 14.87 19.13 -10.79
C LEU A 80 14.44 19.69 -9.43
N GLU A 81 15.37 20.29 -8.68
CA GLU A 81 15.08 20.90 -7.37
C GLU A 81 14.07 22.04 -7.49
N LYS A 82 14.18 22.90 -8.52
CA LYS A 82 13.20 23.96 -8.77
C LYS A 82 11.81 23.40 -9.07
N LEU A 83 11.72 22.36 -9.90
CA LEU A 83 10.44 21.72 -10.24
C LEU A 83 9.76 21.13 -9.00
N LEU A 84 10.48 20.35 -8.19
CA LEU A 84 9.92 19.70 -7.00
C LEU A 84 9.44 20.72 -5.94
N ASN A 85 10.18 21.81 -5.75
CA ASN A 85 9.84 22.84 -4.78
C ASN A 85 8.68 23.74 -5.24
N SER A 86 8.43 23.86 -6.55
CA SER A 86 7.31 24.64 -7.09
C SER A 86 5.95 23.98 -6.89
N GLN A 87 5.91 22.64 -6.79
CA GLN A 87 4.67 21.85 -6.67
C GLN A 87 4.16 21.68 -5.22
N ASN A 88 4.97 22.00 -4.22
CA ASN A 88 4.64 21.79 -2.80
C ASN A 88 3.73 22.89 -2.19
N ASN A 89 3.28 23.87 -2.99
CA ASN A 89 2.44 25.00 -2.54
C ASN A 89 0.93 24.82 -2.85
N GLY A 90 0.49 23.61 -3.22
CA GLY A 90 -0.86 23.38 -3.80
C GLY A 90 -1.85 22.55 -2.98
N SER A 91 -1.48 21.99 -1.81
CA SER A 91 -2.34 21.05 -1.07
C SER A 91 -2.59 21.44 0.39
N GLU A 92 -2.79 22.73 0.67
CA GLU A 92 -3.46 23.20 1.89
C GLU A 92 -4.76 23.94 1.53
N SER A 93 -5.72 23.24 0.92
CA SER A 93 -7.12 23.66 1.02
C SER A 93 -8.07 22.54 0.64
N ARG A 94 -8.60 21.86 1.66
CA ARG A 94 -9.98 21.35 1.71
C ARG A 94 -10.22 20.78 3.11
N GLY A 95 -10.99 21.55 3.88
CA GLY A 95 -11.64 21.09 5.11
C GLY A 95 -12.89 20.26 4.82
#